data_AF-A0A2N1D7K5-F1
#
_entry.id   AF-A0A2N1D7K5-F1
#
_cell.length_a   1.000
_cell.length_b   1.000
_cell.length_c   1.000
_cell.angle_alpha   90.00
_cell.angle_beta   90.00
_cell.angle_gamma   90.00
#
_symmetry.space_group_name_H-M   'P 1'
#
loop_
_entity.id
_entity.type
_entity.pdbx_description
1 polymer ?
#
loop_
_entity_poly.entity_id
_entity_poly.type
_entity_poly.pdbx_seq_one_letter_code
_entity_poly.pdbx_strand_id
1 'polypeptide(L)'
;MNFDSVKPDLSDRIAVKTITPTQRSRLHTKSLRLAINAQCYDCIYDKTDVGSWRQQVAACPSANCPLYCQRPKPIKIGEAA
;
A
#
# COMPACT_ATOMS: atom_id res chain seq x y z
N MET A 1 17.31 -7.05 10.84
CA MET A 1 16.22 -6.66 11.76
C MET A 1 15.03 -7.56 11.46
N ASN A 2 14.70 -8.47 12.36
CA ASN A 2 13.68 -9.51 12.14
C ASN A 2 12.30 -8.98 12.54
N PHE A 3 11.38 -8.93 11.57
CA PHE A 3 10.05 -8.33 11.71
C PHE A 3 8.95 -9.35 12.06
N ASP A 4 9.32 -10.60 12.34
CA ASP A 4 8.39 -11.74 12.49
C ASP A 4 7.60 -11.77 13.80
N SER A 5 7.76 -10.76 14.67
CA SER A 5 7.16 -10.73 16.01
C SER A 5 6.03 -9.72 16.20
N VAL A 6 5.47 -9.12 15.14
CA VAL A 6 4.34 -8.18 15.31
C VAL A 6 3.07 -8.97 15.63
N LYS A 7 2.80 -9.16 16.93
CA LYS A 7 1.59 -9.78 17.43
C LYS A 7 0.36 -8.91 17.09
N PRO A 8 -0.77 -9.54 16.71
CA PRO A 8 -1.98 -8.86 16.23
C PRO A 8 -2.81 -8.15 17.32
N ASP A 9 -2.38 -8.16 18.58
CA ASP A 9 -3.06 -7.54 19.71
C ASP A 9 -2.69 -6.06 19.94
N LEU A 10 -1.74 -5.52 19.17
CA LEU A 10 -1.23 -4.15 19.32
C LEU A 10 -1.88 -3.16 18.35
N SER A 11 -3.17 -3.28 18.06
CA SER A 11 -3.94 -2.24 17.35
C SER A 11 -4.26 -1.03 18.23
N ASP A 12 -4.14 -1.16 19.57
CA ASP A 12 -4.83 -0.27 20.51
C ASP A 12 -3.94 0.79 21.18
N ARG A 13 -2.64 0.86 20.88
CA ARG A 13 -1.74 1.90 21.43
C ARG A 13 -0.83 2.50 20.38
N ILE A 14 -1.43 3.33 19.52
CA ILE A 14 -0.81 4.53 18.91
C ILE A 14 0.62 4.32 18.38
N ALA A 15 0.75 3.56 17.29
CA ALA A 15 1.89 3.67 16.36
C ALA A 15 1.43 3.50 14.90
N VAL A 16 0.25 4.06 14.56
CA VAL A 16 -0.30 4.02 13.19
C VAL A 16 0.54 4.85 12.20
N LYS A 17 1.51 5.65 12.68
CA LYS A 17 2.17 6.69 11.86
C LYS A 17 3.09 6.20 10.74
N THR A 18 3.51 4.92 10.68
CA THR A 18 4.53 4.54 9.67
C THR A 18 4.53 3.08 9.21
N ILE A 19 3.38 2.41 9.15
CA ILE A 19 3.34 1.07 8.52
C ILE A 19 3.25 1.18 6.98
N THR A 20 4.13 0.47 6.28
CA THR A 20 4.07 0.37 4.81
C THR A 20 2.92 -0.53 4.35
N PRO A 21 2.42 -0.42 3.11
CA PRO A 21 1.43 -1.34 2.58
C PRO A 21 1.83 -2.81 2.71
N THR A 22 3.11 -3.13 2.52
CA THR A 22 3.67 -4.49 2.72
C THR A 22 3.56 -4.96 4.17
N GLN A 23 3.93 -4.12 5.14
CA GLN A 23 3.77 -4.45 6.56
C GLN A 23 2.30 -4.63 6.93
N ARG A 24 1.43 -3.74 6.43
CA ARG A 24 -0.01 -3.80 6.67
C ARG A 24 -0.64 -5.09 6.12
N SER A 25 -0.18 -5.58 4.97
CA SER A 25 -0.66 -6.86 4.43
C SER A 25 -0.27 -8.05 5.30
N ARG A 26 0.90 -8.02 5.96
CA ARG A 26 1.34 -9.10 6.85
C ARG A 26 0.50 -9.19 8.12
N LEU A 27 0.02 -8.04 8.63
CA LEU A 27 -0.87 -7.99 9.79
C LEU A 27 -2.30 -8.47 9.48
N HIS A 28 -2.72 -8.36 8.22
CA HIS A 28 -4.09 -8.67 7.79
C HIS A 28 -4.09 -9.68 6.65
N THR A 29 -3.64 -10.90 6.95
CA THR A 29 -3.46 -11.99 5.98
C THR A 29 -4.73 -12.42 5.24
N LYS A 30 -5.91 -12.16 5.80
CA LYS A 30 -7.21 -12.49 5.16
C LYS A 30 -7.68 -11.44 4.15
N SER A 31 -7.05 -10.27 4.08
CA SER A 31 -7.51 -9.19 3.21
C SER A 31 -6.80 -9.21 1.85
N LEU A 32 -7.50 -9.71 0.84
CA LEU A 32 -7.03 -9.70 -0.56
C LEU A 32 -6.71 -8.27 -1.03
N ARG A 33 -7.50 -7.28 -0.60
CA ARG A 33 -7.29 -5.88 -0.98
C ARG A 33 -5.96 -5.34 -0.45
N LEU A 34 -5.60 -5.70 0.78
CA LEU A 34 -4.32 -5.29 1.37
C LEU A 34 -3.14 -6.01 0.72
N ALA A 35 -3.29 -7.29 0.37
CA ALA A 35 -2.29 -8.04 -0.39
C ALA A 35 -2.01 -7.41 -1.76
N ILE A 36 -3.06 -7.05 -2.51
CA ILE A 36 -2.90 -6.38 -3.80
C ILE A 36 -2.21 -5.01 -3.63
N ASN A 37 -2.61 -4.22 -2.63
CA ASN A 37 -1.99 -2.92 -2.39
C ASN A 37 -0.51 -3.05 -2.01
N ALA A 38 -0.16 -4.07 -1.21
CA ALA A 38 1.22 -4.39 -0.88
C ALA A 38 2.01 -4.78 -2.12
N GLN A 39 1.46 -5.64 -2.98
CA GLN A 39 2.12 -6.05 -4.23
C GLN A 39 2.37 -4.86 -5.15
N CYS A 40 1.38 -3.99 -5.34
CA CYS A 40 1.56 -2.81 -6.19
C CYS A 40 2.57 -1.83 -5.60
N TYR A 41 2.56 -1.63 -4.28
CA TYR A 41 3.55 -0.81 -3.60
C TYR A 41 4.96 -1.39 -3.80
N ASP A 42 5.17 -2.68 -3.53
CA ASP A 42 6.48 -3.32 -3.64
C ASP A 42 7.02 -3.36 -5.08
N CYS A 43 6.13 -3.40 -6.08
CA CYS A 43 6.49 -3.55 -7.49
C CYS A 43 7.03 -2.26 -8.15
N ILE A 44 6.46 -1.09 -7.85
CA ILE A 44 6.80 0.16 -8.55
C ILE A 44 7.12 1.33 -7.63
N TYR A 45 6.78 1.26 -6.34
CA TYR A 45 7.00 2.42 -5.48
C TYR A 45 8.48 2.69 -5.27
N ASP A 46 8.90 3.90 -5.66
CA ASP A 46 10.21 4.46 -5.36
C ASP A 46 10.05 5.63 -4.38
N LYS A 47 10.79 5.57 -3.28
CA LYS A 47 10.80 6.62 -2.25
C LYS A 47 11.51 7.89 -2.69
N THR A 48 12.37 7.79 -3.70
CA THR A 48 13.14 8.92 -4.24
C THR A 48 12.39 9.65 -5.34
N ASP A 49 11.41 9.00 -5.93
CA ASP A 49 10.56 9.57 -6.97
C ASP A 49 9.46 10.46 -6.36
N VAL A 50 8.98 11.41 -7.17
CA VAL A 50 8.02 12.41 -6.75
C VAL A 50 6.63 11.82 -6.53
N GLY A 51 5.93 12.35 -5.53
CA GLY A 51 4.56 12.00 -5.24
C GLY A 51 4.39 10.85 -4.24
N SER A 52 3.12 10.59 -3.90
CA SER A 52 2.74 9.48 -3.01
C SER A 52 2.80 8.14 -3.74
N TRP A 53 3.00 7.07 -2.98
CA TRP A 53 3.02 5.71 -3.56
C TRP A 53 1.77 5.37 -4.38
N ARG A 54 0.60 5.92 -4.03
CA ARG A 54 -0.64 5.70 -4.79
C ARG A 54 -0.63 6.42 -6.15
N GLN A 55 0.03 7.57 -6.23
CA GLN A 55 0.22 8.29 -7.50
C GLN A 55 1.14 7.51 -8.42
N GLN A 56 2.27 7.01 -7.90
CA GLN A 56 3.21 6.19 -8.68
C GLN A 56 2.56 4.87 -9.14
N VAL A 57 1.81 4.19 -8.28
CA VAL A 57 1.08 2.97 -8.65
C VAL A 57 0.01 3.24 -9.71
N ALA A 58 -0.69 4.38 -9.65
CA ALA A 58 -1.65 4.78 -10.67
C ALA A 58 -0.96 5.07 -12.02
N ALA A 59 0.24 5.65 -11.98
CA ALA A 59 1.08 5.92 -13.14
C ALA A 59 1.82 4.69 -13.69
N CYS A 60 1.65 3.49 -13.10
CA CYS A 60 2.31 2.27 -13.56
C CYS A 60 2.02 1.99 -15.06
N PRO A 61 3.06 1.85 -15.90
CA PRO A 61 2.91 1.67 -17.35
C PRO A 61 2.55 0.22 -17.75
N SER A 62 2.57 -0.72 -16.81
CA SER A 62 2.35 -2.15 -17.09
C SER A 62 0.86 -2.47 -17.31
N ALA A 63 0.34 -2.14 -18.48
CA ALA A 63 -1.04 -2.41 -18.89
C ALA A 63 -1.38 -3.91 -18.91
N ASN A 64 -0.39 -4.76 -19.18
CA ASN A 64 -0.56 -6.22 -19.23
C ASN A 64 -0.54 -6.88 -17.83
N CYS A 65 -0.38 -6.10 -16.75
CA CYS A 65 -0.41 -6.65 -15.40
C CYS A 65 -1.80 -7.22 -15.06
N PRO A 66 -1.91 -8.45 -14.53
CA PRO A 66 -3.19 -9.02 -14.10
C PRO A 66 -3.91 -8.18 -13.03
N LEU A 67 -3.15 -7.39 -12.27
CA LEU A 67 -3.68 -6.50 -11.22
C LEU A 67 -4.02 -5.10 -11.73
N TYR A 68 -3.85 -4.81 -13.03
CA TYR A 68 -3.98 -3.45 -13.59
C TYR A 68 -5.30 -2.77 -13.21
N CYS A 69 -6.42 -3.49 -13.32
CA CYS A 69 -7.76 -3.01 -12.99
C CYS A 69 -8.00 -2.87 -11.48
N GLN A 70 -7.24 -3.60 -10.65
CA GLN A 70 -7.38 -3.63 -9.20
C GLN A 70 -6.40 -2.69 -8.49
N ARG A 71 -5.62 -1.89 -9.22
CA ARG A 71 -4.62 -1.00 -8.62
C ARG A 71 -5.24 0.03 -7.67
N PRO A 72 -4.55 0.35 -6.55
CA PRO A 72 -4.96 1.43 -5.67
C PRO A 72 -4.87 2.77 -6.40
N LYS A 73 -5.99 3.49 -6.45
CA LYS A 73 -6.07 4.84 -7.00
C LYS A 73 -5.75 5.89 -5.91
N PRO A 74 -5.18 7.04 -6.27
CA PRO A 74 -5.06 8.17 -5.35
C PRO A 74 -6.46 8.65 -4.94
N ILE A 75 -6.60 9.04 -3.68
CA ILE A 75 -7.84 9.64 -3.19
C ILE A 75 -7.87 11.05 -3.79
N LYS A 76 -8.85 11.35 -4.66
CA LYS A 76 -9.11 12.72 -5.05
C LYS A 76 -9.59 13.43 -3.80
N ILE A 77 -8.74 14.25 -3.20
CA ILE A 77 -9.21 15.27 -2.24
C ILE A 77 -10.03 16.20 -3.13
N GLY A 78 -11.34 16.24 -2.90
CA GLY A 78 -12.27 16.94 -3.78
C GLY A 78 -11.76 18.33 -4.11
N GLU A 79 -11.75 18.68 -5.40
CA GLU A 79 -11.84 20.07 -5.82
C GLU A 79 -13.03 20.67 -5.06
N ALA A 80 -12.74 21.58 -4.14
CA ALA A 80 -13.76 22.44 -3.55
C ALA A 80 -14.38 23.22 -4.72
N ALA A 81 -15.62 22.85 -5.05
CA ALA A 81 -16.48 23.61 -5.94
C ALA A 81 -16.82 24.97 -5.31
#